data_AF-A0A897NGK0-F1
#
_entry.id   AF-A0A897NGK0-F1
#
_cell.length_a   1.000
_cell.length_b   1.000
_cell.length_c   1.000
_cell.angle_alpha   90.00
_cell.angle_beta   90.00
_cell.angle_gamma   90.00
#
_symmetry.space_group_name_H-M   'P 1'
#
loop_
_entity.id
_entity.type
_entity.pdbx_description
1 polymer ?
#
loop_
_entity_poly.entity_id
_entity_poly.type
_entity_poly.pdbx_seq_one_letter_code
_entity_poly.pdbx_strand_id
1 'polypeptide(L)'
;MIRLHGQQFWLYGAVDPATNEILHVSLFPTANKQTTRWFLDELHRRYQLDNVLFLVDDADYLAPVLAEDGYRFQILAHGNRNAIERVFWEVERRTSSFANSFSHVELETAEEWLEAFAVYHNSRQS
;
A
#
# COMPACT_ATOMS: atom_id res chain seq x y z
N MET A 1 -3.07 0.17 9.36
CA MET A 1 -2.75 -1.23 9.80
C MET A 1 -4.01 -2.05 9.75
N ILE A 2 -3.93 -3.33 9.40
CA ILE A 2 -5.08 -4.23 9.29
C ILE A 2 -5.01 -5.32 10.35
N ARG A 3 -6.17 -5.74 10.87
CA ARG A 3 -6.27 -6.85 11.82
C ARG A 3 -6.91 -8.06 11.15
N LEU A 4 -6.17 -9.18 11.10
CA LEU A 4 -6.64 -10.47 10.58
C LEU A 4 -6.47 -11.50 11.70
N HIS A 5 -7.54 -12.20 12.08
CA HIS A 5 -7.54 -13.23 13.15
C HIS A 5 -6.85 -12.83 14.44
N GLY A 6 -7.05 -11.58 14.87
CA GLY A 6 -6.44 -11.09 16.10
C GLY A 6 -4.99 -10.63 15.95
N GLN A 7 -4.32 -10.96 14.83
CA GLN A 7 -2.97 -10.53 14.48
C GLN A 7 -3.00 -9.21 13.71
N GLN A 8 -1.94 -8.40 13.85
CA GLN A 8 -1.80 -7.13 13.14
C GLN A 8 -0.85 -7.27 11.97
N PHE A 9 -1.26 -6.72 10.83
CA PHE A 9 -0.49 -6.66 9.60
C PHE A 9 -0.35 -5.20 9.15
N TRP A 10 0.81 -4.92 8.56
CA TRP A 10 1.13 -3.66 7.93
C TRP A 10 0.70 -3.72 6.46
N LEU A 11 -0.15 -2.77 6.07
CA LEU A 11 -0.55 -2.58 4.69
C LEU A 11 0.46 -1.66 4.03
N TYR A 12 1.10 -2.16 2.98
CA TYR A 12 1.87 -1.35 2.05
C TYR A 12 1.02 -1.09 0.82
N GLY A 13 1.03 0.13 0.33
CA GLY A 13 0.20 0.56 -0.78
C GLY A 13 0.87 1.65 -1.59
N ALA A 14 0.82 1.52 -2.91
CA ALA A 14 1.28 2.51 -3.87
C ALA A 14 0.08 2.94 -4.72
N VAL A 15 -0.10 4.25 -4.86
CA VAL A 15 -1.18 4.85 -5.65
C VAL A 15 -0.62 5.91 -6.58
N ASP A 16 -1.25 6.07 -7.73
CA ASP A 16 -1.00 7.22 -8.59
C ASP A 16 -1.79 8.43 -8.05
N PRO A 17 -1.13 9.50 -7.60
CA PRO A 17 -1.81 10.68 -7.06
C PRO A 17 -2.62 11.47 -8.10
N ALA A 18 -2.36 11.28 -9.40
CA ALA A 18 -3.10 11.95 -10.48
C ALA A 18 -4.41 11.24 -10.81
N THR A 19 -4.43 9.92 -10.79
CA THR A 19 -5.61 9.11 -11.17
C THR A 19 -6.35 8.50 -9.96
N ASN A 20 -5.75 8.53 -8.77
CA ASN A 20 -6.17 7.77 -7.58
C ASN A 20 -6.23 6.25 -7.81
N GLU A 21 -5.55 5.75 -8.83
CA GLU A 21 -5.44 4.31 -9.07
C GLU A 21 -4.50 3.66 -8.07
N ILE A 22 -4.89 2.50 -7.58
CA ILE A 22 -4.06 1.62 -6.78
C ILE A 22 -3.14 0.87 -7.74
N LEU A 23 -1.84 1.12 -7.62
CA LEU A 23 -0.81 0.45 -8.43
C LEU A 23 -0.46 -0.89 -7.81
N HIS A 24 -0.29 -0.93 -6.49
CA HIS A 24 0.05 -2.15 -5.78
C HIS A 24 -0.31 -2.07 -4.30
N VAL A 25 -0.70 -3.20 -3.72
CA VAL A 25 -0.97 -3.39 -2.30
C VAL A 25 -0.43 -4.75 -1.86
N SER A 26 0.21 -4.80 -0.70
CA SER A 26 0.74 -6.03 -0.10
C SER A 26 0.63 -5.97 1.42
N LEU A 27 0.54 -7.13 2.09
CA LEU A 27 0.47 -7.23 3.54
C LEU A 27 1.75 -7.84 4.11
N PHE A 28 2.31 -7.19 5.14
CA PHE A 28 3.49 -7.72 5.82
C PHE A 28 3.25 -7.81 7.33
N PRO A 29 3.81 -8.81 8.02
CA PRO A 29 3.69 -8.94 9.48
C PRO A 29 4.45 -7.84 10.24
N THR A 30 5.38 -7.15 9.57
CA THR A 30 6.21 -6.08 10.17
C THR A 30 6.39 -4.93 9.19
N ALA A 31 6.63 -3.72 9.69
CA ALA A 31 7.08 -2.58 8.90
C ALA A 31 8.54 -2.27 9.23
N ASN A 32 9.45 -2.71 8.36
CA ASN A 32 10.88 -2.47 8.49
C ASN A 32 11.52 -2.30 7.10
N LYS A 33 12.84 -2.06 7.07
CA LYS A 33 13.56 -1.85 5.80
C LYS A 33 13.42 -3.03 4.82
N GLN A 34 13.40 -4.26 5.30
CA GLN A 34 13.32 -5.45 4.47
C GLN A 34 11.95 -5.60 3.80
N THR A 35 10.86 -5.42 4.55
CA THR A 35 9.50 -5.49 4.01
C THR A 35 9.23 -4.35 3.03
N THR A 36 9.77 -3.17 3.30
CA THR A 36 9.77 -2.06 2.34
C THR A 36 10.48 -2.41 1.04
N ARG A 37 11.67 -3.03 1.10
CA ARG A 37 12.40 -3.46 -0.11
C ARG A 37 11.64 -4.49 -0.92
N TRP A 38 11.02 -5.47 -0.26
CA TRP A 38 10.18 -6.47 -0.95
C TRP A 38 9.02 -5.81 -1.68
N PHE A 39 8.31 -4.88 -1.02
CA PHE A 39 7.25 -4.13 -1.65
C PHE A 39 7.73 -3.31 -2.87
N LEU A 40 8.87 -2.62 -2.74
CA LEU A 40 9.44 -1.83 -3.85
C LEU A 40 9.87 -2.71 -5.02
N ASP A 41 10.42 -3.89 -4.76
CA ASP A 41 10.82 -4.87 -5.78
C ASP A 41 9.59 -5.45 -6.52
N GLU A 42 8.51 -5.75 -5.80
CA GLU A 42 7.22 -6.13 -6.40
C GLU A 42 6.64 -5.01 -7.27
N LEU A 43 6.67 -3.77 -6.78
CA LEU A 43 6.21 -2.60 -7.51
C LEU A 43 7.09 -2.32 -8.76
N HIS A 44 8.41 -2.48 -8.65
CA HIS A 44 9.36 -2.28 -9.74
C HIS A 44 9.10 -3.25 -10.90
N ARG A 45 8.87 -4.52 -10.58
CA ARG A 45 8.51 -5.55 -11.57
C ARG A 45 7.25 -5.20 -12.36
N ARG A 46 6.28 -4.51 -11.73
CA ARG A 46 5.00 -4.16 -12.35
C ARG A 46 5.06 -2.86 -13.17
N TYR A 47 5.80 -1.84 -12.72
CA TYR A 47 5.67 -0.48 -13.25
C TYR A 47 6.96 0.20 -13.75
N GLN A 48 8.14 -0.44 -13.69
CA GLN A 48 9.42 0.16 -14.10
C GLN A 48 9.67 1.54 -13.47
N LEU A 49 10.14 1.55 -12.24
CA LEU A 49 10.20 2.74 -11.38
C LEU A 49 11.42 3.66 -11.66
N ASP A 50 12.17 3.45 -12.74
CA ASP A 50 13.44 4.14 -12.98
C ASP A 50 13.32 5.66 -13.10
N ASN A 51 12.13 6.15 -13.47
CA ASN A 51 11.88 7.56 -13.69
C ASN A 51 10.62 8.07 -12.99
N VAL A 52 10.25 7.48 -11.85
CA VAL A 52 9.16 7.99 -10.99
C VAL A 52 9.70 8.85 -9.84
N LEU A 53 8.81 9.59 -9.17
CA LEU A 53 9.08 10.30 -7.93
C LEU A 53 8.16 9.71 -6.86
N PHE A 54 8.75 9.10 -5.83
CA PHE A 54 7.99 8.60 -4.69
C PHE A 54 7.53 9.75 -3.80
N LEU A 55 6.24 9.79 -3.53
CA LEU A 55 5.67 10.69 -2.53
C LEU A 55 5.43 9.87 -1.27
N VAL A 56 6.17 10.20 -0.21
CA VAL A 56 6.09 9.48 1.04
C VAL A 56 5.70 10.42 2.17
N ASP A 57 4.97 9.89 3.15
CA ASP A 57 4.84 10.58 4.42
C ASP A 57 6.16 10.51 5.19
N ASP A 58 6.20 11.18 6.34
CA ASP A 58 7.37 11.19 7.23
C ASP A 58 7.52 9.86 7.99
N ALA A 59 7.34 8.72 7.31
CA ALA A 59 7.56 7.41 7.89
C ALA A 59 9.06 7.17 8.05
N ASP A 60 9.50 7.04 9.31
CA ASP A 60 10.88 6.85 9.75
C ASP A 60 11.65 5.73 9.01
N TYR A 61 10.95 4.75 8.45
CA TYR A 61 11.54 3.59 7.78
C TYR A 61 11.55 3.65 6.25
N LEU A 62 10.75 4.53 5.62
CA LEU A 62 10.53 4.51 4.17
C LEU A 62 11.55 5.39 3.42
N ALA A 63 11.75 6.62 3.90
CA ALA A 63 12.71 7.56 3.31
C ALA A 63 14.16 7.02 3.29
N PRO A 64 14.69 6.38 4.36
CA PRO A 64 16.03 5.81 4.32
C PRO A 64 16.20 4.71 3.28
N VAL A 65 15.19 3.84 3.07
CA VAL A 65 15.27 2.76 2.08
C VAL A 65 15.28 3.32 0.66
N LEU A 66 14.43 4.30 0.38
CA LEU A 66 14.40 4.97 -0.92
C LEU A 66 15.73 5.65 -1.24
N ALA A 67 16.35 6.29 -0.24
CA ALA A 67 17.67 6.91 -0.39
C ALA A 67 18.78 5.87 -0.61
N GLU A 68 18.80 4.77 0.18
CA GLU A 68 19.78 3.69 0.07
C GLU A 68 19.71 2.99 -1.30
N ASP A 69 18.50 2.81 -1.83
CA ASP A 69 18.25 2.08 -3.08
C ASP A 69 18.24 2.99 -4.32
N GLY A 70 18.56 4.29 -4.16
CA GLY A 70 18.75 5.24 -5.26
C GLY A 70 17.47 5.79 -5.91
N TYR A 71 16.32 5.61 -5.26
CA TYR A 71 15.05 6.15 -5.74
C TYR A 71 14.95 7.67 -5.50
N ARG A 72 14.29 8.37 -6.42
CA ARG A 72 13.90 9.76 -6.20
C ARG A 72 12.65 9.79 -5.34
N PHE A 73 12.68 10.57 -4.27
CA PHE A 73 11.53 10.71 -3.37
C PHE A 73 11.40 12.14 -2.84
N GLN A 74 10.19 12.48 -2.39
CA GLN A 74 9.87 13.71 -1.70
C GLN A 74 9.00 13.39 -0.49
N ILE A 75 9.42 13.89 0.68
CA ILE A 75 8.60 13.84 1.90
C ILE A 75 7.54 14.94 1.78
N LEU A 76 6.27 14.55 1.81
CA LEU A 76 5.15 15.49 1.74
C LEU A 76 4.41 15.56 3.07
N ALA A 77 4.31 16.78 3.61
CA ALA A 77 3.48 17.04 4.77
C ALA A 77 1.98 17.26 4.40
N HIS A 78 1.66 17.81 3.22
CA HIS A 78 0.27 18.18 2.84
C HIS A 78 0.02 18.11 1.32
N GLY A 79 -1.22 17.79 0.90
CA GLY A 79 -1.70 17.86 -0.50
C GLY A 79 -2.02 16.49 -1.11
N ASN A 80 -1.04 15.85 -1.74
CA ASN A 80 -1.19 14.52 -2.37
C ASN A 80 -1.43 13.40 -1.35
N ARG A 81 -1.16 13.67 -0.06
CA ARG A 81 -1.49 12.80 1.07
C ARG A 81 -2.99 12.46 1.09
N ASN A 82 -3.87 13.36 0.68
CA ASN A 82 -5.33 13.13 0.73
C ASN A 82 -5.77 11.98 -0.18
N ALA A 83 -5.15 11.81 -1.36
CA ALA A 83 -5.45 10.71 -2.26
C ALA A 83 -5.06 9.36 -1.65
N ILE A 84 -3.82 9.28 -1.12
CA ILE A 84 -3.29 8.11 -0.41
C ILE A 84 -4.17 7.79 0.80
N GLU A 85 -4.43 8.77 1.67
CA GLU A 85 -5.28 8.59 2.86
C GLU A 85 -6.66 8.08 2.49
N ARG A 86 -7.28 8.60 1.42
CA ARG A 86 -8.61 8.19 1.02
C ARG A 86 -8.65 6.74 0.56
N VAL A 87 -7.65 6.32 -0.21
CA VAL A 87 -7.49 4.93 -0.64
C VAL A 87 -7.25 4.02 0.57
N PHE A 88 -6.28 4.36 1.42
CA PHE A 88 -5.95 3.56 2.61
C PHE A 88 -7.14 3.46 3.57
N TRP A 89 -7.89 4.55 3.75
CA TRP A 89 -9.10 4.55 4.56
C TRP A 89 -10.19 3.66 3.97
N GLU A 90 -10.37 3.65 2.64
CA GLU A 90 -11.33 2.77 1.99
C GLU A 90 -10.90 1.29 2.10
N VAL A 91 -9.61 0.99 1.95
CA VAL A 91 -9.05 -0.34 2.21
C VAL A 91 -9.32 -0.75 3.65
N GLU A 92 -8.91 0.04 4.65
CA GLU A 92 -9.11 -0.29 6.06
C GLU A 92 -10.60 -0.48 6.41
N ARG A 93 -11.47 0.37 5.88
CA ARG A 93 -12.93 0.27 6.08
C ARG A 93 -13.46 -1.05 5.53
N ARG A 94 -13.09 -1.40 4.30
CA ARG A 94 -13.59 -2.62 3.64
C ARG A 94 -12.95 -3.88 4.21
N THR A 95 -11.67 -3.87 4.56
CA THR A 95 -11.02 -5.01 5.22
C THR A 95 -11.57 -5.22 6.62
N SER A 96 -11.89 -4.16 7.37
CA SER A 96 -12.60 -4.28 8.65
C SER A 96 -13.98 -4.94 8.47
N SER A 97 -14.74 -4.54 7.44
CA SER A 97 -16.01 -5.20 7.09
C SER A 97 -15.79 -6.67 6.71
N PHE A 98 -14.76 -6.96 5.91
CA PHE A 98 -14.41 -8.30 5.46
C PHE A 98 -14.03 -9.21 6.63
N ALA A 99 -13.09 -8.79 7.49
CA ALA A 99 -12.67 -9.54 8.67
C ALA A 99 -13.81 -9.76 9.69
N ASN A 100 -14.78 -8.84 9.76
CA ASN A 100 -15.98 -9.03 10.57
C ASN A 100 -16.98 -10.02 9.93
N SER A 101 -17.04 -10.10 8.60
CA SER A 101 -17.92 -11.01 7.87
C SER A 101 -17.35 -12.41 7.70
N PHE A 102 -16.03 -12.57 7.69
CA PHE A 102 -15.33 -13.83 7.50
C PHE A 102 -14.43 -14.11 8.71
N SER A 103 -14.86 -15.00 9.61
CA SER A 103 -13.96 -15.59 10.61
C SER A 103 -13.08 -16.65 9.92
N HIS A 104 -11.78 -16.67 10.26
CA HIS A 104 -10.72 -17.55 9.72
C HIS A 104 -10.20 -17.30 8.29
N VAL A 105 -9.99 -16.03 7.90
CA VAL A 105 -9.28 -15.61 6.69
C VAL A 105 -7.75 -15.77 6.83
N GLU A 106 -7.16 -16.63 6.02
CA GLU A 106 -5.70 -16.71 5.91
C GLU A 106 -5.10 -15.46 5.24
N LEU A 107 -3.82 -15.16 5.50
CA LEU A 107 -3.14 -13.99 4.92
C LEU A 107 -3.28 -13.95 3.39
N GLU A 108 -3.09 -15.08 2.73
CA GLU A 108 -3.23 -15.25 1.28
C GLU A 108 -4.62 -14.81 0.79
N THR A 109 -5.69 -15.20 1.48
CA THR A 109 -7.06 -14.80 1.13
C THR A 109 -7.27 -13.29 1.31
N ALA A 110 -6.65 -12.67 2.30
CA ALA A 110 -6.72 -11.23 2.49
C ALA A 110 -5.96 -10.48 1.37
N GLU A 111 -4.82 -11.01 0.93
CA GLU A 111 -4.05 -10.46 -0.20
C GLU A 111 -4.81 -10.58 -1.52
N GLU A 112 -5.39 -11.75 -1.83
CA GLU A 112 -6.24 -11.93 -3.01
C GLU A 112 -7.44 -10.96 -3.01
N TRP A 113 -8.06 -10.77 -1.85
CA TRP A 113 -9.15 -9.82 -1.70
C TRP A 113 -8.70 -8.37 -1.93
N LEU A 114 -7.50 -8.00 -1.45
CA LEU A 114 -6.92 -6.68 -1.68
C LEU A 114 -6.62 -6.43 -3.16
N GLU A 115 -6.10 -7.44 -3.88
CA GLU A 115 -5.88 -7.35 -5.32
C GLU A 115 -7.21 -7.18 -6.08
N ALA A 116 -8.24 -7.96 -5.73
CA ALA A 116 -9.56 -7.81 -6.32
C ALA A 116 -10.18 -6.43 -6.01
N PHE A 117 -9.97 -5.91 -4.80
CA PHE A 117 -10.39 -4.58 -4.42
C PHE A 117 -9.67 -3.50 -5.24
N ALA A 118 -8.36 -3.63 -5.48
CA ALA A 118 -7.60 -2.70 -6.30
C ALA A 118 -8.17 -2.62 -7.73
N VAL A 119 -8.46 -3.77 -8.34
CA VAL A 119 -9.10 -3.83 -9.67
C VAL A 119 -10.46 -3.13 -9.68
N TYR A 120 -11.31 -3.40 -8.68
CA TYR A 120 -12.63 -2.78 -8.56
C TYR A 120 -12.54 -1.26 -8.32
N HIS A 121 -11.61 -0.82 -7.48
CA HIS A 121 -11.40 0.61 -7.20
C HIS A 121 -10.96 1.36 -8.44
N ASN A 122 -9.98 0.81 -9.17
CA ASN A 122 -9.44 1.41 -10.39
C ASN A 122 -10.52 1.50 -11.48
N SER A 123 -11.39 0.49 -11.61
CA SER A 123 -12.50 0.54 -12.57
C SER A 123 -13.56 1.62 -12.27
N ARG A 124 -13.45 2.31 -11.14
CA ARG A 124 -14.37 3.39 -10.72
C ARG A 124 -13.72 4.76 -10.72
N GLN A 125 -12.41 4.85 -11.00
CA GLN A 125 -11.73 6.11 -11.24
C GLN A 125 -11.96 6.48 -12.73
N SER A 126 -13.04 7.21 -13.01
CA SER A 126 -13.36 7.75 -14.33
C SER A 126 -13.11 9.24 -14.41
#